data_AF-A0A1A8FAD3-F1
#
_entry.id   AF-A0A1A8FAD3-F1
#
_cell.length_a   1.000
_cell.length_b   1.000
_cell.length_c   1.000
_cell.angle_alpha   90.00
_cell.angle_beta   90.00
_cell.angle_gamma   90.00
#
_symmetry.space_group_name_H-M   'P 1'
#
loop_
_entity.id
_entity.type
_entity.pdbx_description
1 polymer ?
#
loop_
_entity_poly.entity_id
_entity_poly.type
_entity_poly.pdbx_seq_one_letter_code
_entity_poly.pdbx_strand_id
1 'polypeptide(L)'
;FTPAVPLPGRYVIVVHYHQPEHISFLVEMQVHAGHKWNGVINASFCPAVSGCKEVLIADGRITLDFEENPLHLPTISVVVPSGKTLVLDYIMLVPDSSYTPELLREKPLDKSADFIKLCTGDGFYVEPGTSSQFCRDSARALVAAYNDGALPCDCNMSGSTGTLCEPIGGQCPCRQHVIGRKCSKCATGFYAFPYCRPCQCGRRLCDEVT
;
A
#
# COMPACT_ATOMS: atom_id res chain seq x y z
N PHE A 1 -16.64 8.26 8.00
CA PHE A 1 -15.54 8.42 7.02
C PHE A 1 -15.91 7.69 5.74
N THR A 2 -15.55 8.24 4.57
CA THR A 2 -15.72 7.57 3.27
C THR A 2 -14.35 7.01 2.86
N PRO A 3 -14.05 5.72 3.11
CA PRO A 3 -12.80 5.12 2.66
C PRO A 3 -12.70 5.17 1.12
N ALA A 4 -11.55 5.62 0.62
CA ALA A 4 -11.16 5.35 -0.76
C ALA A 4 -10.69 3.90 -0.84
N VAL A 5 -11.60 3.00 -1.21
CA VAL A 5 -11.26 1.59 -1.43
C VAL A 5 -10.74 1.46 -2.86
N PRO A 6 -9.45 1.15 -3.06
CA PRO A 6 -8.85 1.19 -4.39
C PRO A 6 -9.41 0.10 -5.32
N LEU A 7 -9.87 -1.04 -4.78
CA LEU A 7 -10.43 -2.16 -5.54
C LEU A 7 -11.47 -2.95 -4.69
N PRO A 8 -12.48 -3.58 -5.30
CA PRO A 8 -13.34 -4.55 -4.62
C PRO A 8 -12.54 -5.75 -4.12
N GLY A 9 -12.90 -6.33 -2.98
CA GLY A 9 -12.17 -7.48 -2.43
C GLY A 9 -12.41 -7.74 -0.95
N ARG A 10 -11.54 -8.57 -0.36
CA ARG A 10 -11.61 -8.95 1.06
C ARG A 10 -10.56 -8.18 1.87
N TYR A 11 -11.02 -7.52 2.93
CA TYR A 11 -10.19 -6.65 3.73
C TYR A 11 -10.34 -6.92 5.23
N VAL A 12 -9.24 -6.74 5.96
CA VAL A 12 -9.19 -6.62 7.41
C VAL A 12 -9.09 -5.14 7.75
N ILE A 13 -9.98 -4.67 8.63
CA ILE A 13 -10.01 -3.27 9.06
C ILE A 13 -9.20 -3.13 10.34
N VAL A 14 -8.14 -2.33 10.29
CA VAL A 14 -7.28 -2.00 11.44
C VAL A 14 -7.51 -0.54 11.81
N VAL A 15 -7.84 -0.29 13.07
CA VAL A 15 -8.12 1.03 13.61
C VAL A 15 -6.94 1.48 14.46
N HIS A 16 -6.38 2.63 14.14
CA HIS A 16 -5.32 3.26 14.92
C HIS A 16 -5.89 4.41 15.75
N TYR A 17 -5.70 4.36 17.07
CA TYR A 17 -6.35 5.25 18.01
C TYR A 17 -5.47 5.59 19.21
N HIS A 18 -5.85 6.67 19.90
CA HIS A 18 -5.32 7.08 21.20
C HIS A 18 -6.46 7.20 22.21
N GLN A 19 -6.19 6.77 23.43
CA GLN A 19 -7.12 6.83 24.56
C GLN A 19 -6.35 6.84 25.90
N PRO A 20 -6.07 8.01 26.45
CA PRO A 20 -5.39 8.10 27.74
C PRO A 20 -6.35 8.10 28.95
N GLU A 21 -7.66 8.01 28.76
CA GLU A 21 -8.64 8.31 29.83
C GLU A 21 -9.24 7.09 30.54
N HIS A 22 -9.20 5.91 29.91
CA HIS A 22 -9.94 4.74 30.38
C HIS A 22 -9.17 3.43 30.21
N ILE A 23 -9.39 2.47 31.11
CA ILE A 23 -8.77 1.13 31.06
C ILE A 23 -9.11 0.39 29.77
N SER A 24 -10.40 0.32 29.43
CA SER A 24 -10.88 -0.13 28.13
C SER A 24 -12.37 0.18 27.95
N PHE A 25 -12.84 0.18 26.70
CA PHE A 25 -14.26 0.03 26.36
C PHE A 25 -14.46 -0.43 24.91
N LEU A 26 -15.65 -0.94 24.62
CA LEU A 26 -16.05 -1.32 23.27
C LEU A 26 -16.48 -0.09 22.47
N VAL A 27 -15.95 0.04 21.26
CA VAL A 27 -16.37 1.03 20.27
C VAL A 27 -17.11 0.30 19.17
N GLU A 28 -18.35 0.69 18.92
CA GLU A 28 -19.14 0.11 17.84
C GLU A 28 -18.74 0.72 16.51
N MET A 29 -18.63 -0.13 15.48
CA MET A 29 -18.36 0.29 14.12
C MET A 29 -19.36 -0.31 13.15
N GLN A 30 -19.86 0.51 12.24
CA GLN A 30 -20.77 0.11 11.18
C GLN A 30 -20.07 0.32 9.83
N VAL A 31 -19.91 -0.75 9.06
CA VAL A 31 -19.27 -0.73 7.75
C VAL A 31 -20.33 -1.03 6.69
N HIS A 32 -20.52 -0.11 5.76
CA HIS A 32 -21.41 -0.27 4.62
C HIS A 32 -20.55 -0.39 3.36
N ALA A 33 -20.47 -1.60 2.78
CA ALA A 33 -19.62 -1.89 1.63
C ALA A 33 -20.29 -2.89 0.67
N GLY A 34 -21.51 -2.56 0.22
CA GLY A 34 -22.43 -3.50 -0.46
C GLY A 34 -23.28 -4.26 0.54
N HIS A 35 -22.64 -4.87 1.55
CA HIS A 35 -23.28 -5.41 2.74
C HIS A 35 -23.08 -4.50 3.97
N LYS A 36 -23.99 -4.58 4.94
CA LYS A 36 -23.86 -3.87 6.23
C LYS A 36 -23.24 -4.81 7.26
N TRP A 37 -22.07 -4.44 7.76
CA TRP A 37 -21.37 -5.13 8.83
C TRP A 37 -21.45 -4.33 10.12
N ASN A 38 -21.80 -5.00 11.21
CA ASN A 38 -21.74 -4.41 12.55
C ASN A 38 -20.66 -5.14 13.33
N GLY A 39 -19.72 -4.38 13.88
CA GLY A 39 -18.63 -4.93 14.65
C GLY A 39 -18.20 -4.03 15.77
N VAL A 40 -17.23 -4.51 16.54
CA VAL A 40 -16.66 -3.79 17.66
C VAL A 40 -15.14 -3.86 17.64
N ILE A 41 -14.51 -2.81 18.17
CA ILE A 41 -13.11 -2.83 18.58
C ILE A 41 -13.04 -2.65 20.10
N ASN A 42 -12.02 -3.24 20.74
CA ASN A 42 -11.75 -3.03 22.15
C ASN A 42 -10.72 -1.91 22.33
N ALA A 43 -11.19 -0.70 22.59
CA ALA A 43 -10.34 0.47 22.82
C ALA A 43 -9.74 0.44 24.22
N SER A 44 -8.56 -0.18 24.36
CA SER A 44 -7.81 -0.27 25.61
C SER A 44 -7.06 1.03 25.93
N PHE A 45 -6.60 1.16 27.18
CA PHE A 45 -5.79 2.29 27.63
C PHE A 45 -4.55 2.44 26.74
N CYS A 46 -4.48 3.57 26.03
CA CYS A 46 -3.47 3.86 25.04
C CYS A 46 -2.99 5.33 25.16
N PRO A 47 -2.03 5.59 26.07
CA PRO A 47 -1.43 6.92 26.24
C PRO A 47 -0.23 7.17 25.30
N ALA A 48 0.18 6.16 24.52
CA ALA A 48 1.45 6.17 23.78
C ALA A 48 1.46 7.19 22.63
N VAL A 49 2.62 7.79 22.36
CA VAL A 49 2.83 8.74 21.24
C VAL A 49 2.70 8.06 19.86
N SER A 50 2.84 6.73 19.81
CA SER A 50 2.73 5.92 18.60
C SER A 50 1.32 5.42 18.32
N GLY A 51 0.36 5.62 19.24
CA GLY A 51 -1.00 5.10 19.19
C GLY A 51 -1.12 3.58 19.18
N CYS A 52 -2.33 3.07 19.44
CA CYS A 52 -2.62 1.65 19.51
C CYS A 52 -3.40 1.20 18.29
N LYS A 53 -3.21 -0.05 17.90
CA LYS A 53 -3.90 -0.65 16.76
C LYS A 53 -4.81 -1.77 17.25
N GLU A 54 -6.04 -1.77 16.78
CA GLU A 54 -7.00 -2.84 17.06
C GLU A 54 -7.72 -3.26 15.77
N VAL A 55 -8.06 -4.55 15.69
CA VAL A 55 -8.79 -5.10 14.54
C VAL A 55 -10.29 -5.06 14.79
N LEU A 56 -11.05 -4.70 13.76
CA LEU A 56 -12.51 -4.80 13.81
C LEU A 56 -12.93 -6.26 13.80
N ILE A 57 -13.75 -6.66 14.77
CA ILE A 57 -14.42 -7.95 14.79
C ILE A 57 -15.90 -7.71 14.50
N ALA A 58 -16.39 -8.20 13.35
CA ALA A 58 -17.79 -8.12 12.95
C ALA A 58 -18.33 -9.53 12.70
N ASP A 59 -19.48 -9.88 13.27
CA ASP A 59 -20.09 -11.21 13.17
C ASP A 59 -19.13 -12.39 13.45
N GLY A 60 -18.19 -12.21 14.40
CA GLY A 60 -17.22 -13.24 14.78
C GLY A 60 -16.06 -13.45 13.78
N ARG A 61 -15.91 -12.58 12.79
CA ARG A 61 -14.83 -12.60 11.79
C ARG A 61 -14.14 -11.24 11.71
N ILE A 62 -12.92 -11.24 11.19
CA ILE A 62 -12.09 -10.04 10.98
C ILE A 62 -11.98 -9.64 9.50
N THR A 63 -12.29 -10.57 8.59
CA THR A 63 -12.26 -10.35 7.15
C THR A 63 -13.66 -10.00 6.65
N LEU A 64 -13.78 -8.86 5.96
CA LEU A 64 -15.02 -8.33 5.42
C LEU A 64 -14.94 -8.20 3.90
N ASP A 65 -16.05 -8.49 3.23
CA ASP A 65 -16.19 -8.33 1.79
C ASP A 65 -16.59 -6.88 1.45
N PHE A 66 -15.86 -6.29 0.51
CA PHE A 66 -16.10 -4.98 -0.07
C PHE A 66 -16.50 -5.14 -1.53
N GLU A 67 -17.77 -4.91 -1.83
CA GLU A 67 -18.32 -5.01 -3.18
C GLU A 67 -18.19 -3.68 -3.95
N GLU A 68 -18.08 -3.79 -5.28
CA GLU A 68 -18.12 -2.62 -6.15
C GLU A 68 -19.55 -2.09 -6.26
N ASN A 69 -19.77 -0.83 -5.90
CA ASN A 69 -21.05 -0.17 -6.10
C ASN A 69 -20.86 1.22 -6.74
N PRO A 70 -21.28 1.41 -8.01
CA PRO A 70 -21.13 2.68 -8.72
C PRO A 70 -21.92 3.84 -8.10
N LEU A 71 -22.98 3.54 -7.34
CA LEU A 71 -23.90 4.54 -6.79
C LEU A 71 -23.54 4.93 -5.34
N HIS A 72 -22.89 4.04 -4.60
CA HIS A 72 -22.61 4.22 -3.18
C HIS A 72 -21.19 3.81 -2.84
N LEU A 73 -20.37 4.81 -2.50
CA LEU A 73 -19.04 4.56 -1.95
C LEU A 73 -19.17 3.86 -0.58
N PRO A 74 -18.21 2.98 -0.23
CA PRO A 74 -18.22 2.33 1.07
C PRO A 74 -18.12 3.40 2.18
N THR A 75 -18.80 3.18 3.30
CA THR A 75 -18.75 4.08 4.46
C THR A 75 -18.41 3.31 5.73
N ILE A 76 -17.58 3.93 6.57
CA ILE A 76 -17.23 3.41 7.89
C ILE A 76 -17.66 4.45 8.93
N SER A 77 -18.54 4.04 9.82
CA SER A 77 -19.05 4.84 10.93
C SER A 77 -18.48 4.31 12.23
N VAL A 78 -17.98 5.20 13.08
CA VAL A 78 -17.41 4.89 14.40
C VAL A 78 -18.31 5.53 15.44
N VAL A 79 -18.80 4.74 16.39
CA VAL A 79 -19.73 5.18 17.43
C VAL A 79 -19.04 5.00 18.79
N VAL A 80 -18.60 6.13 19.35
CA VAL A 80 -17.98 6.18 20.68
C VAL A 80 -19.08 6.26 21.75
N PRO A 81 -19.05 5.41 22.80
CA PRO A 81 -20.04 5.46 23.86
C PRO A 81 -20.10 6.82 24.57
N SER A 82 -21.26 7.15 25.14
CA SER A 82 -21.44 8.39 25.89
C SER A 82 -20.48 8.47 27.10
N GLY A 83 -19.83 9.63 27.28
CA GLY A 83 -18.87 9.84 28.37
C GLY A 83 -17.51 9.17 28.18
N LYS A 84 -17.20 8.75 26.95
CA LYS A 84 -15.92 8.18 26.56
C LYS A 84 -15.26 9.04 25.47
N THR A 85 -13.92 9.03 25.43
CA THR A 85 -13.15 9.83 24.48
C THR A 85 -12.20 8.93 23.68
N LEU A 86 -12.41 8.81 22.37
CA LEU A 86 -11.51 8.10 21.48
C LEU A 86 -10.94 9.08 20.46
N VAL A 87 -9.62 9.22 20.42
CA VAL A 87 -8.94 9.98 19.37
C VAL A 87 -8.59 9.01 18.25
N LEU A 88 -9.29 9.10 17.13
CA LEU A 88 -9.02 8.31 15.95
C LEU A 88 -7.89 8.97 15.15
N ASP A 89 -6.81 8.22 14.88
CA ASP A 89 -5.72 8.70 14.03
C ASP A 89 -6.03 8.34 12.56
N TYR A 90 -6.08 7.05 12.24
CA TYR A 90 -6.50 6.58 10.91
C TYR A 90 -7.16 5.19 10.96
N ILE A 91 -7.89 4.86 9.89
CA ILE A 91 -8.45 3.52 9.64
C ILE A 91 -7.77 2.96 8.39
N MET A 92 -7.17 1.78 8.52
CA MET A 92 -6.45 1.11 7.45
C MET A 92 -7.22 -0.11 6.96
N LEU A 93 -7.38 -0.19 5.64
CA LEU A 93 -7.91 -1.37 4.95
C LEU A 93 -6.74 -2.23 4.47
N VAL A 94 -6.54 -3.38 5.10
CA VAL A 94 -5.47 -4.31 4.76
C VAL A 94 -6.07 -5.45 3.93
N PRO A 95 -5.61 -5.71 2.70
CA PRO A 95 -6.06 -6.89 1.95
C PRO A 95 -5.84 -8.17 2.79
N ASP A 96 -6.82 -9.07 2.78
CA ASP A 96 -6.80 -10.35 3.52
C ASP A 96 -5.50 -11.15 3.28
N SER A 97 -5.00 -11.14 2.04
CA SER A 97 -3.75 -11.80 1.63
C SER A 97 -2.47 -11.19 2.25
N SER A 98 -2.55 -9.97 2.77
CA SER A 98 -1.42 -9.20 3.30
C SER A 98 -1.49 -8.97 4.81
N TYR A 99 -2.60 -9.36 5.46
CA TYR A 99 -2.79 -9.17 6.88
C TYR A 99 -1.97 -10.17 7.70
N THR A 100 -1.29 -9.68 8.74
CA THR A 100 -0.64 -10.52 9.76
C THR A 100 -0.84 -9.91 11.15
N PRO A 101 -0.90 -10.71 12.24
CA PRO A 101 -1.09 -10.20 13.60
C PRO A 101 0.02 -9.22 14.07
N GLU A 102 1.20 -9.29 13.47
CA GLU A 102 2.32 -8.40 13.75
C GLU A 102 2.03 -6.94 13.36
N LEU A 103 1.00 -6.68 12.54
CA LEU A 103 0.53 -5.33 12.23
C LEU A 103 -0.04 -4.61 13.45
N LEU A 104 -0.55 -5.36 14.44
CA LEU A 104 -1.12 -4.82 15.68
C LEU A 104 -0.04 -4.54 16.75
N ARG A 105 1.15 -5.14 16.60
CA ARG A 105 2.23 -4.96 17.57
C ARG A 105 2.98 -3.67 17.30
N GLU A 106 3.20 -2.89 18.36
CA GLU A 106 4.12 -1.75 18.31
C GLU A 106 5.51 -2.24 17.89
N LYS A 107 6.04 -1.66 16.81
CA LYS A 107 7.43 -1.88 16.38
C LYS A 107 8.29 -0.79 17.02
N PRO A 108 9.57 -1.08 17.34
CA PRO A 108 10.47 -0.07 17.90
C PRO A 108 10.50 1.19 17.03
N LEU A 109 10.41 2.35 17.67
CA LEU A 109 10.20 3.66 17.03
C LEU A 109 11.27 4.02 16.01
N ASP A 110 12.50 3.57 16.21
CA ASP A 110 13.62 3.92 15.34
C ASP A 110 14.38 2.68 14.87
N LYS A 111 14.38 2.48 13.56
CA LYS A 111 15.15 1.44 12.84
C LYS A 111 16.15 2.06 11.87
N SER A 112 16.35 3.37 11.94
CA SER A 112 17.16 4.12 10.98
C SER A 112 18.62 3.70 11.04
N ALA A 113 19.16 3.48 12.24
CA ALA A 113 20.53 3.01 12.41
C ALA A 113 20.75 1.62 11.77
N ASP A 114 19.83 0.69 11.98
CA ASP A 114 19.88 -0.65 11.38
C ASP A 114 19.71 -0.57 9.86
N PHE A 115 18.82 0.29 9.36
CA PHE A 115 18.64 0.49 7.92
C PHE A 115 19.90 1.05 7.27
N ILE A 116 20.51 2.09 7.85
CA ILE A 116 21.76 2.68 7.39
C ILE A 116 22.90 1.65 7.45
N LYS A 117 22.90 0.73 8.41
CA LYS A 117 23.96 -0.26 8.52
C LYS A 117 23.80 -1.44 7.56
N LEU A 118 22.55 -1.89 7.35
CA LEU A 118 22.25 -3.18 6.70
C LEU A 118 21.79 -3.04 5.25
N CYS A 119 21.37 -1.85 4.81
CA CYS A 119 20.75 -1.63 3.51
C CYS A 119 21.52 -0.65 2.60
N THR A 120 22.75 -0.28 2.95
CA THR A 120 23.65 0.62 2.17
C THR A 120 24.44 -0.08 1.08
N GLY A 121 23.81 -0.94 0.27
CA GLY A 121 24.43 -1.46 -0.96
C GLY A 121 24.70 -0.35 -1.99
N ASP A 122 24.89 -0.72 -3.27
CA ASP A 122 25.08 0.23 -4.39
C ASP A 122 24.00 1.34 -4.40
N GLY A 123 24.35 2.51 -3.84
CA GLY A 123 23.46 3.67 -3.77
C GLY A 123 22.12 3.44 -3.04
N PHE A 124 22.08 2.60 -2.00
CA PHE A 124 20.83 2.19 -1.31
C PHE A 124 19.84 1.43 -2.20
N TYR A 125 20.30 0.86 -3.32
CA TYR A 125 19.45 0.04 -4.17
C TYR A 125 19.03 -1.23 -3.43
N VAL A 126 17.72 -1.37 -3.21
CA VAL A 126 17.12 -2.57 -2.61
C VAL A 126 16.63 -3.48 -3.72
N GLU A 127 17.45 -4.47 -4.05
CA GLU A 127 17.12 -5.44 -5.09
C GLU A 127 16.05 -6.44 -4.61
N PRO A 128 14.95 -6.64 -5.35
CA PRO A 128 13.80 -7.44 -4.89
C PRO A 128 14.14 -8.90 -4.55
N GLY A 129 15.00 -9.54 -5.34
CA GLY A 129 15.30 -10.97 -5.22
C GLY A 129 16.43 -11.31 -4.23
N THR A 130 17.38 -10.40 -4.03
CA THR A 130 18.66 -10.69 -3.33
C THR A 130 18.75 -10.00 -1.97
N SER A 131 18.05 -8.88 -1.78
CA SER A 131 18.13 -8.12 -0.53
C SER A 131 17.51 -8.86 0.66
N SER A 132 17.91 -8.50 1.88
CA SER A 132 17.27 -9.05 3.08
C SER A 132 15.80 -8.63 3.18
N GLN A 133 14.98 -9.45 3.85
CA GLN A 133 13.59 -9.11 4.09
C GLN A 133 13.44 -7.79 4.87
N PHE A 134 14.33 -7.54 5.83
CA PHE A 134 14.40 -6.28 6.55
C PHE A 134 14.55 -5.06 5.63
N CYS A 135 15.47 -5.12 4.65
CA CYS A 135 15.67 -4.00 3.73
C CYS A 135 14.47 -3.79 2.81
N ARG A 136 13.87 -4.87 2.30
CA ARG A 136 12.66 -4.79 1.47
C ARG A 136 11.48 -4.18 2.23
N ASP A 137 11.22 -4.65 3.45
CA ASP A 137 10.11 -4.18 4.26
C ASP A 137 10.31 -2.72 4.70
N SER A 138 11.55 -2.35 5.05
CA SER A 138 11.88 -0.99 5.45
C SER A 138 11.79 -0.01 4.28
N ALA A 139 12.31 -0.38 3.10
CA ALA A 139 12.19 0.44 1.90
C ALA A 139 10.71 0.61 1.48
N ARG A 140 9.92 -0.47 1.53
CA ARG A 140 8.47 -0.39 1.28
C ARG A 140 7.78 0.58 2.24
N ALA A 141 8.08 0.50 3.54
CA ALA A 141 7.48 1.37 4.55
C ALA A 141 7.85 2.85 4.31
N LEU A 142 9.13 3.14 4.05
CA LEU A 142 9.60 4.50 3.77
C LEU A 142 8.95 5.09 2.51
N VAL A 143 8.89 4.31 1.43
CA VAL A 143 8.26 4.75 0.16
C VAL A 143 6.76 4.96 0.35
N ALA A 144 6.08 4.08 1.08
CA ALA A 144 4.65 4.24 1.37
C ALA A 144 4.37 5.47 2.23
N ALA A 145 5.19 5.74 3.25
CA ALA A 145 5.08 6.95 4.06
C ALA A 145 5.34 8.22 3.25
N TYR A 146 6.26 8.18 2.28
CA TYR A 146 6.55 9.32 1.41
C TYR A 146 5.47 9.60 0.36
N ASN A 147 4.82 8.56 -0.17
CA ASN A 147 3.84 8.66 -1.25
C ASN A 147 2.37 8.53 -0.77
N ASP A 148 2.10 8.59 0.53
CA ASP A 148 0.78 8.33 1.12
C ASP A 148 0.15 7.00 0.65
N GLY A 149 1.00 5.97 0.50
CA GLY A 149 0.61 4.63 0.07
C GLY A 149 1.36 4.13 -1.17
N ALA A 150 0.70 3.26 -1.93
CA ALA A 150 1.26 2.68 -3.16
C ALA A 150 0.90 3.55 -4.37
N LEU A 151 1.84 3.67 -5.32
CA LEU A 151 1.62 4.39 -6.57
C LEU A 151 0.95 3.50 -7.62
N PRO A 152 0.12 4.05 -8.52
CA PRO A 152 -0.45 3.31 -9.64
C PRO A 152 0.64 2.87 -10.64
N CYS A 153 0.43 1.71 -11.27
CA CYS A 153 1.38 1.15 -12.23
C CYS A 153 1.55 2.05 -13.47
N ASP A 154 0.44 2.48 -14.07
CA ASP A 154 0.37 3.28 -15.31
C ASP A 154 1.21 2.71 -16.47
N CYS A 155 1.14 1.40 -16.70
CA CYS A 155 1.86 0.79 -17.83
C CYS A 155 1.32 1.32 -19.17
N ASN A 156 2.23 1.71 -20.07
CA ASN A 156 1.86 2.19 -21.39
C ASN A 156 1.39 1.02 -22.27
N MET A 157 0.11 0.99 -22.63
CA MET A 157 -0.52 -0.10 -23.40
C MET A 157 0.13 -0.37 -24.77
N SER A 158 0.72 0.65 -25.40
CA SER A 158 1.40 0.49 -26.67
C SER A 158 2.77 -0.17 -26.52
N GLY A 159 3.43 0.03 -25.39
CA GLY A 159 4.78 -0.46 -25.12
C GLY A 159 4.86 -1.64 -24.14
N SER A 160 3.80 -1.97 -23.42
CA SER A 160 3.73 -3.11 -22.50
C SER A 160 2.93 -4.28 -23.09
N THR A 161 3.15 -5.47 -22.52
CA THR A 161 2.36 -6.68 -22.80
C THR A 161 1.21 -6.87 -21.80
N GLY A 162 1.15 -6.04 -20.75
CA GLY A 162 0.11 -6.07 -19.72
C GLY A 162 -0.01 -4.75 -18.96
N THR A 163 -1.06 -4.65 -18.13
CA THR A 163 -1.38 -3.50 -17.26
C THR A 163 -0.83 -3.64 -15.84
N LEU A 164 -0.59 -4.86 -15.39
CA LEU A 164 -0.09 -5.15 -14.05
C LEU A 164 1.43 -5.05 -14.03
N CYS A 165 1.96 -4.23 -13.12
CA CYS A 165 3.39 -4.07 -12.89
C CYS A 165 3.89 -4.93 -11.72
N GLU A 166 5.21 -5.08 -11.62
CA GLU A 166 5.83 -5.73 -10.47
C GLU A 166 5.52 -4.99 -9.16
N PRO A 167 5.10 -5.68 -8.08
CA PRO A 167 4.76 -5.04 -6.82
C PRO A 167 5.91 -4.30 -6.13
N ILE A 168 7.16 -4.62 -6.47
CA ILE A 168 8.36 -3.95 -5.97
C ILE A 168 8.98 -3.21 -7.17
N GLY A 169 9.23 -1.90 -7.02
CA GLY A 169 9.79 -1.06 -8.09
C GLY A 169 8.78 -0.62 -9.16
N GLY A 170 7.67 -1.35 -9.35
CA GLY A 170 6.60 -0.95 -10.26
C GLY A 170 6.96 -1.10 -11.74
N GLN A 171 7.88 -2.00 -12.08
CA GLN A 171 8.30 -2.23 -13.47
C GLN A 171 7.18 -2.93 -14.25
N CYS A 172 6.81 -2.35 -15.38
CA CYS A 172 5.83 -2.93 -16.30
C CYS A 172 6.47 -3.99 -17.22
N PRO A 173 5.71 -4.99 -17.69
CA PRO A 173 6.21 -5.99 -18.62
C PRO A 173 6.33 -5.39 -20.02
N CYS A 174 7.53 -4.95 -20.38
CA CYS A 174 7.76 -4.24 -21.65
C CYS A 174 7.81 -5.20 -22.84
N ARG A 175 7.35 -4.70 -24.00
CA ARG A 175 7.56 -5.36 -25.29
C ARG A 175 9.04 -5.34 -25.66
N GLN A 176 9.39 -6.18 -26.62
CA GLN A 176 10.77 -6.28 -27.09
C GLN A 176 11.29 -4.91 -27.55
N HIS A 177 12.50 -4.56 -27.11
CA HIS A 177 13.18 -3.29 -27.40
C HIS A 177 12.48 -2.03 -26.87
N VAL A 178 11.56 -2.15 -25.90
CA VAL A 178 10.96 -1.04 -25.16
C VAL A 178 11.51 -1.04 -23.73
N ILE A 179 11.79 0.13 -23.16
CA ILE A 179 12.35 0.29 -21.81
C ILE A 179 11.61 1.34 -20.98
N GLY A 180 12.04 1.49 -19.73
CA GLY A 180 11.49 2.41 -18.75
C GLY A 180 10.44 1.75 -17.87
N ARG A 181 10.21 2.32 -16.68
CA ARG A 181 9.28 1.76 -15.69
C ARG A 181 7.87 1.51 -16.26
N LYS A 182 7.37 2.47 -17.05
CA LYS A 182 6.05 2.43 -17.71
C LYS A 182 6.08 1.87 -19.13
N CYS A 183 7.22 1.39 -19.64
CA CYS A 183 7.40 0.93 -21.03
C CYS A 183 7.02 1.97 -22.08
N SER A 184 7.48 3.21 -21.92
CA SER A 184 7.03 4.36 -22.72
C SER A 184 8.03 4.84 -23.77
N LYS A 185 9.17 4.17 -23.95
CA LYS A 185 10.21 4.57 -24.90
C LYS A 185 11.01 3.39 -25.43
N CYS A 186 11.64 3.57 -26.58
CA CYS A 186 12.51 2.54 -27.14
C CYS A 186 13.80 2.37 -26.33
N ALA A 187 14.34 1.16 -26.35
CA ALA A 187 15.64 0.84 -25.79
C ALA A 187 16.74 1.67 -26.45
N THR A 188 17.83 1.92 -25.75
CA THR A 188 19.01 2.56 -26.33
C THR A 188 19.45 1.80 -27.60
N GLY A 189 19.60 2.52 -28.71
CA GLY A 189 19.88 1.93 -30.02
C GLY A 189 18.65 1.54 -30.84
N PHE A 190 17.45 1.89 -30.37
CA PHE A 190 16.19 1.75 -31.10
C PHE A 190 15.41 3.08 -31.12
N TYR A 191 14.57 3.27 -32.14
CA TYR A 191 13.76 4.49 -32.33
C TYR A 191 12.35 4.16 -32.85
N ALA A 192 11.49 5.18 -32.96
CA ALA A 192 10.12 5.11 -33.48
C ALA A 192 9.12 4.31 -32.60
N PHE A 193 9.08 4.65 -31.29
CA PHE A 193 8.06 4.13 -30.37
C PHE A 193 6.64 4.34 -30.94
N PRO A 194 5.72 3.36 -30.86
CA PRO A 194 5.82 2.09 -30.12
C PRO A 194 6.42 0.91 -30.90
N TYR A 195 6.75 1.08 -32.18
CA TYR A 195 7.30 0.03 -33.04
C TYR A 195 8.81 0.16 -33.18
N CYS A 196 9.51 -0.10 -32.07
CA CYS A 196 10.94 0.17 -31.95
C CYS A 196 11.79 -0.57 -33.00
N ARG A 197 12.51 0.19 -33.84
CA ARG A 197 13.40 -0.33 -34.90
C ARG A 197 14.86 -0.09 -34.53
N PRO A 198 15.77 -1.00 -34.88
CA PRO A 198 17.19 -0.80 -34.61
C PRO A 198 17.74 0.37 -35.41
N CYS A 199 18.54 1.20 -34.78
CA CYS A 199 19.16 2.34 -35.42
C CYS A 199 20.31 1.92 -36.33
N GLN A 200 20.43 2.60 -37.47
CA GLN A 200 21.47 2.33 -38.47
C GLN A 200 22.55 3.42 -38.46
N CYS A 201 22.86 3.96 -37.28
CA CYS A 201 23.75 5.11 -37.10
C CYS A 201 25.23 4.72 -36.89
N GLY A 202 25.56 3.42 -36.97
CA GLY A 202 26.91 2.90 -36.73
C GLY A 202 27.33 3.10 -35.27
N ARG A 203 28.41 3.86 -35.02
CA ARG A 203 28.90 4.19 -33.67
C ARG A 203 28.26 5.45 -33.06
N ARG A 204 27.37 6.12 -33.78
CA ARG A 204 26.73 7.36 -33.30
C ARG A 204 25.51 7.02 -32.44
N LEU A 205 25.22 7.90 -31.48
CA LEU A 205 23.98 7.85 -30.72
C LEU A 205 22.79 8.06 -31.65
N CYS A 206 21.75 7.25 -31.42
CA CYS A 206 20.50 7.34 -32.14
C CYS A 206 19.58 8.36 -31.48
N ASP A 207 18.82 9.10 -32.29
CA ASP A 207 17.73 9.91 -31.77
C ASP A 207 16.52 9.00 -31.48
N GLU A 208 15.87 9.18 -30.33
CA GLU A 208 14.76 8.31 -29.93
C GLU A 208 13.51 8.50 -30.82
N VAL A 209 13.42 9.61 -31.56
CA VAL A 209 12.31 9.98 -32.44
C VAL A 209 12.61 9.71 -33.91
N THR A 210 13.82 10.02 -34.41
CA THR A 210 14.17 9.99 -35.85
C THR A 210 15.32 9.08 -36.23
#